data_AF-A0A9E1PDQ3-F1
#
_entry.id   AF-A0A9E1PDQ3-F1
#
_cell.length_a   1.000
_cell.length_b   1.000
_cell.length_c   1.000
_cell.angle_alpha   90.00
_cell.angle_beta   90.00
_cell.angle_gamma   90.00
#
_symmetry.space_group_name_H-M   'P 1'
#
loop_
_entity.id
_entity.type
_entity.pdbx_description
1 polymer ?
#
loop_
_entity_poly.entity_id
_entity_poly.type
_entity_poly.pdbx_seq_one_letter_code
_entity_poly.pdbx_strand_id
1 'polypeptide(L)' 'MISLGCAKALVDSEMLLGGLERENFQITEEPEEAETIVVNTCGFLDIAREESIETILHSAKLKKTGKLKQLVVMGC' A
#
# COMPACT_ATOMS: atom_id res chain seq x y z
N MET A 1 2.01 1.15 -4.61
CA MET A 1 1.98 0.38 -3.35
C MET A 1 2.75 1.15 -2.30
N ILE A 2 2.31 1.14 -1.04
CA ILE A 2 3.02 1.82 0.05
C ILE A 2 3.49 0.75 1.03
N SER A 3 4.79 0.65 1.30
CA SER A 3 5.38 -0.32 2.22
C SER A 3 6.03 0.39 3.39
N LEU A 4 5.63 0.04 4.61
CA LEU A 4 6.09 0.66 5.85
C LEU A 4 6.72 -0.38 6.77
N GLY A 5 7.72 0.05 7.54
CA GLY A 5 8.36 -0.77 8.56
C GLY A 5 9.69 -1.38 8.13
N CYS A 6 9.82 -2.71 8.22
CA CYS A 6 11.11 -3.39 8.20
C CYS A 6 11.48 -3.99 6.83
N ALA A 7 12.72 -4.48 6.71
CA ALA A 7 13.22 -5.13 5.50
C ALA A 7 12.32 -6.29 5.02
N LYS A 8 11.65 -6.99 5.93
CA LYS A 8 10.69 -8.04 5.56
C LYS A 8 9.48 -7.47 4.82
N ALA A 9 8.91 -6.36 5.28
CA ALA A 9 7.79 -5.71 4.61
C ALA A 9 8.17 -5.24 3.20
N LEU A 10 9.41 -4.81 2.99
CA LEU A 10 9.93 -4.47 1.66
C LEU A 10 9.98 -5.69 0.74
N VAL A 11 10.60 -6.80 1.19
CA VAL A 11 10.70 -8.04 0.40
C VAL A 11 9.32 -8.60 0.07
N ASP A 12 8.40 -8.60 1.04
CA ASP A 12 7.01 -9.05 0.81
C ASP A 12 6.31 -8.19 -0.25
N SER A 13 6.56 -6.87 -0.23
CA SER A 13 6.04 -5.91 -1.21
C SER A 13 6.61 -6.15 -2.61
N GLU A 14 7.92 -6.40 -2.75
CA GLU A 14 8.57 -6.72 -4.03
C GLU A 14 8.02 -8.02 -4.63
N MET A 15 7.84 -9.06 -3.80
CA MET A 15 7.22 -10.32 -4.24
C MET A 15 5.80 -10.11 -4.75
N LEU A 16 5.00 -9.31 -4.03
CA LEU A 16 3.63 -8.99 -4.46
C LEU A 16 3.62 -8.20 -5.78
N LEU A 17 4.46 -7.17 -5.91
CA LEU A 17 4.57 -6.38 -7.14
C LEU A 17 4.94 -7.27 -8.34
N GLY A 18 5.95 -8.12 -8.19
CA GLY A 18 6.35 -9.05 -9.24
C GLY A 18 5.27 -10.08 -9.60
N GLY A 19 4.39 -10.44 -8.66
CA GLY A 19 3.22 -11.27 -8.93
C GLY A 19 2.14 -10.51 -9.70
N LEU A 20 1.83 -9.28 -9.30
CA LEU A 20 0.83 -8.42 -9.94
C LEU A 20 1.21 -8.09 -11.39
N GLU A 21 2.48 -7.83 -11.67
CA GLU A 21 2.95 -7.60 -13.05
C GLU A 21 2.71 -8.81 -13.95
N ARG A 22 2.87 -10.04 -13.43
CA ARG A 22 2.60 -11.28 -14.18
C ARG A 22 1.11 -11.48 -14.49
N GLU A 23 0.24 -10.97 -13.62
CA GLU A 23 -1.20 -10.97 -13.81
C GLU A 23 -1.70 -9.75 -14.63
N ASN A 24 -0.79 -9.03 -15.31
CA ASN A 24 -1.06 -7.86 -16.15
C ASN A 24 -1.65 -6.65 -15.41
N PHE A 25 -1.41 -6.51 -14.10
CA PHE A 25 -1.70 -5.26 -13.42
C PHE A 25 -0.69 -4.17 -13.84
N GLN A 26 -1.19 -2.95 -14.01
CA GLN A 26 -0.33 -1.79 -14.21
C GLN A 26 0.01 -1.14 -12.87
N ILE A 27 1.31 -0.98 -12.62
CA ILE A 27 1.80 -0.29 -11.44
C ILE A 27 1.98 1.19 -11.78
N THR A 28 1.42 2.05 -10.94
CA THR A 28 1.58 3.52 -11.03
C THR A 28 2.24 4.04 -9.76
N GLU A 29 3.07 5.06 -9.92
CA GLU A 29 3.64 5.82 -8.81
C GLU A 29 2.69 6.94 -8.34
N GLU A 30 1.73 7.35 -9.18
CA GLU A 30 0.74 8.39 -8.89
C GLU A 30 -0.49 7.81 -8.17
N PRO A 31 -0.69 8.07 -6.87
CA PRO A 31 -1.78 7.49 -6.09
C PRO A 31 -3.18 7.93 -6.54
N GLU A 32 -3.32 9.11 -7.14
CA GLU A 32 -4.59 9.66 -7.63
C GLU A 32 -5.13 8.90 -8.85
N GLU A 33 -4.22 8.33 -9.64
CA GLU A 33 -4.51 7.54 -10.83
C GLU A 33 -4.77 6.06 -10.51
N ALA A 34 -4.42 5.62 -9.30
CA ALA A 34 -4.56 4.23 -8.89
C ALA A 34 -6.02 3.83 -8.64
N GLU A 35 -6.45 2.73 -9.26
CA GLU A 35 -7.76 2.11 -8.96
C GLU A 35 -7.72 1.26 -7.69
N THR A 36 -6.54 0.75 -7.32
CA THR A 36 -6.30 -0.01 -6.10
C THR A 36 -5.02 0.48 -5.42
N ILE A 37 -5.10 0.75 -4.12
CA ILE A 37 -3.93 1.02 -3.27
C ILE A 37 -3.79 -0.14 -2.29
N VAL A 38 -2.57 -0.67 -2.20
CA VAL A 38 -2.16 -1.63 -1.17
C VAL A 38 -1.20 -0.92 -0.23
N VAL A 39 -1.52 -0.94 1.07
CA VAL A 39 -0.66 -0.46 2.15
C VAL A 39 -0.17 -1.68 2.94
N ASN A 40 1.14 -1.93 2.91
CA ASN A 40 1.80 -2.97 3.69
C ASN A 40 2.34 -2.37 4.99
N THR A 41 1.83 -2.81 6.13
CA THR A 41 2.10 -2.24 7.45
C THR A 41 2.95 -3.17 8.31
N CYS A 42 3.63 -2.60 9.31
CA CYS A 42 4.37 -3.36 10.31
C CYS A 42 3.88 -3.00 11.72
N GLY A 43 3.25 -3.95 12.40
CA GLY A 43 2.72 -3.81 13.75
C GLY A 43 3.76 -3.93 14.87
N PHE A 44 5.01 -4.27 14.54
CA PHE A 44 6.08 -4.51 15.51
C PHE A 44 6.87 -3.25 15.89
N LEU A 45 6.93 -2.26 15.01
CA LEU A 45 7.66 -1.01 15.24
C LEU A 45 6.64 0.08 15.56
N ASP A 46 6.76 0.72 16.72
CA ASP A 46 5.79 1.73 17.16
C ASP A 46 5.68 2.91 16.17
N ILE A 47 6.81 3.39 15.67
CA ILE A 47 6.85 4.45 14.62
C ILE A 47 6.10 3.99 13.36
N ALA A 48 6.30 2.74 12.94
CA ALA A 48 5.65 2.21 11.75
C ALA A 48 4.13 2.09 11.94
N ARG A 49 3.63 1.90 13.16
CA ARG A 49 2.18 1.85 13.45
C ARG A 49 1.53 3.21 13.28
N GLU A 50 2.15 4.26 13.80
CA GLU A 50 1.65 5.64 13.64
C GLU A 50 1.63 6.03 12.16
N GLU A 51 2.75 5.83 11.45
CA GLU A 51 2.84 6.07 10.00
C GLU A 51 1.82 5.25 9.20
N SER A 52 1.57 4.00 9.60
CA SER A 52 0.56 3.14 8.96
C SER A 52 -0.84 3.71 9.10
N ILE A 53 -1.22 4.18 10.29
CA ILE A 53 -2.54 4.78 10.52
C ILE A 53 -2.70 6.04 9.66
N GLU A 54 -1.71 6.93 9.66
CA GLU A 54 -1.77 8.15 8.86
C GLU A 54 -1.87 7.85 7.36
N THR A 55 -1.07 6.90 6.89
CA THR A 55 -1.06 6.47 5.48
C THR A 55 -2.41 5.89 5.08
N ILE A 56 -2.99 5.00 5.88
CA ILE A 56 -4.31 4.41 5.61
C ILE A 56 -5.38 5.49 5.55
N LEU A 57 -5.37 6.45 6.48
CA LEU A 57 -6.32 7.56 6.50
C LEU A 57 -6.15 8.49 5.29
N HIS A 58 -4.91 8.74 4.86
CA HIS A 58 -4.62 9.51 3.66
C HIS A 58 -5.16 8.78 2.41
N SER A 59 -4.84 7.49 2.24
CA SER A 59 -5.33 6.70 1.12
C SER A 59 -6.86 6.55 1.13
N ALA A 60 -7.49 6.47 2.31
CA ALA A 60 -8.95 6.42 2.42
C ALA A 60 -9.62 7.72 1.96
N LYS A 61 -8.96 8.87 2.09
CA LYS A 61 -9.46 10.15 1.54
C LYS A 61 -9.45 10.14 0.02
N LEU A 62 -8.41 9.58 -0.60
CA LEU A 62 -8.33 9.44 -2.07
C LEU A 62 -9.50 8.62 -2.64
N LYS A 63 -10.07 7.71 -1.84
CA LYS A 63 -11.28 6.96 -2.20
C LYS A 63 -12.53 7.83 -2.43
N LYS A 64 -12.53 9.07 -1.92
CA LYS A 64 -13.63 10.03 -2.08
C LYS A 64 -13.42 11.00 -3.24
N THR A 65 -12.18 11.22 -3.67
CA THR A 65 -11.82 12.32 -4.58
C THR A 65 -11.10 11.87 -5.85
N GLY A 66 -10.52 10.66 -5.87
CA GLY A 66 -9.74 10.12 -6.99
C GLY A 66 -10.39 8.91 -7.65
N LYS A 67 -9.60 8.16 -8.43
CA LYS A 67 -10.03 6.94 -9.15
C LYS A 67 -10.07 5.69 -8.29
N LEU A 68 -9.70 5.80 -7.02
CA LEU A 68 -9.50 4.68 -6.10
C LEU A 68 -10.80 3.93 -5.79
N LYS A 69 -10.91 2.69 -6.26
CA LYS A 69 -12.04 1.79 -6.02
C LYS A 69 -11.80 0.90 -4.79
N GLN A 70 -10.56 0.46 -4.60
CA GLN A 70 -10.19 -0.47 -3.53
C GLN A 70 -8.98 0.02 -2.73
N LEU A 71 -9.08 -0.09 -1.41
CA LEU A 71 -7.97 0.10 -0.49
C LEU A 71 -7.76 -1.22 0.27
N VAL A 72 -6.58 -1.80 0.15
CA VAL A 72 -6.19 -3.05 0.81
C VAL A 72 -5.12 -2.72 1.83
N VAL A 73 -5.31 -3.20 3.06
CA VAL A 73 -4.29 -3.16 4.11
C VAL A 73 -3.79 -4.57 4.32
N MET A 74 -2.49 -4.76 4.25
CA MET A 74 -1.81 -6.04 4.47
C MET A 74 -0.63 -5.86 5.41
N GLY A 75 -0.07 -6.96 5.91
CA GLY A 75 1.05 -6.93 6.83
C GLY A 75 0.66 -7.44 8.22
N CYS A 76 1.47 -7.10 9.22
CA CYS A 76 1.37 -7.59 10.59
C CYS A 76 1.01 -6.49 11.58
#